data_AF-A0AAV2FSJ8-F1
#
_entry.id   AF-A0AAV2FSJ8-F1
#
_cell.length_a   1.000
_cell.length_b   1.000
_cell.length_c   1.000
_cell.angle_alpha   90.00
_cell.angle_beta   90.00
_cell.angle_gamma   90.00
#
_symmetry.space_group_name_H-M   'P 1'
#
loop_
_entity.id
_entity.type
_entity.pdbx_description
1 polymer ?
#
loop_
_entity_poly.entity_id
_entity_poly.type
_entity_poly.pdbx_seq_one_letter_code
_entity_poly.pdbx_strand_id
1 'polypeptide(L)'
;MSETAPPPSSTRSCAYLDALTLEIEKKLQRALASSSQRLNLLQELFADIALEVDERAKDIILGREEDAISPDKDGSATELCFYNVLADYYVEAPESGKRILDLIVLLWSQSFASHIFALLFHKWLFDAQLDSNEVLLRYSSALVQGATNVFWIDIQTNTRRFQTLFHYLLNEVALEPSRLNKIPVQAQRDLFLLLSRFILFYNLVDKLEGFLDQFPVFPNAFLVGGPADFFVIELADQIQKLKVEPVLLHYLSEIKVLQGLELRMTTSTRLKACLYSFTSPGGPMYPTRAVRHAAWDALDFLFPVGQYPRHVISLFFRLLYPWYWPSSCWNFIVSCIKAVFFSLLRLVFSSWDKLKPTKEH
;
A
#
# COMPACT_ATOMS: atom_id res chain seq x y z
N MET A 1 32.66 -34.50 -16.63
CA MET A 1 31.32 -34.90 -16.16
C MET A 1 31.44 -35.24 -14.70
N SER A 2 31.10 -34.30 -13.82
CA SER A 2 30.84 -34.57 -12.41
C SER A 2 29.61 -33.76 -12.08
N GLU A 3 28.47 -34.43 -12.16
CA GLU A 3 27.15 -33.91 -11.83
C GLU A 3 27.08 -33.92 -10.30
N THR A 4 27.37 -32.79 -9.67
CA THR A 4 27.19 -32.60 -8.24
C THR A 4 25.70 -32.64 -7.93
N ALA A 5 25.24 -33.72 -7.30
CA ALA A 5 23.88 -33.85 -6.80
C ALA A 5 23.55 -32.67 -5.88
N PRO A 6 22.36 -32.07 -5.99
CA PRO A 6 21.96 -30.96 -5.13
C PRO A 6 21.85 -31.44 -3.66
N PRO A 7 22.10 -30.56 -2.68
CA PRO A 7 22.09 -30.93 -1.27
C PRO A 7 20.74 -31.53 -0.83
N PRO A 8 20.73 -32.38 0.22
CA PRO A 8 19.52 -33.07 0.67
C PRO A 8 18.41 -32.11 1.16
N SER A 9 18.78 -30.90 1.62
CA SER A 9 17.85 -29.84 2.04
C SER A 9 17.05 -29.26 0.88
N SER A 10 17.68 -28.96 -0.26
CA SER A 10 17.01 -28.41 -1.45
C SER A 10 16.04 -29.42 -2.07
N THR A 11 16.36 -30.70 -2.01
CA THR A 11 15.50 -31.78 -2.53
C THR A 11 14.21 -31.90 -1.70
N ARG A 12 14.31 -31.75 -0.37
CA ARG A 12 13.15 -31.80 0.52
C ARG A 12 12.23 -30.58 0.37
N SER A 13 12.81 -29.39 0.24
CA SER A 13 12.06 -28.15 0.00
C SER A 13 11.30 -28.20 -1.33
N CYS A 14 11.99 -28.60 -2.41
CA CYS A 14 11.35 -28.78 -3.73
C CYS A 14 10.18 -29.78 -3.68
N ALA A 15 10.37 -30.95 -3.07
CA ALA A 15 9.31 -31.95 -2.94
C ALA A 15 8.08 -31.45 -2.15
N TYR A 16 8.31 -30.61 -1.13
CA TYR A 16 7.23 -29.99 -0.37
C TYR A 16 6.45 -28.97 -1.22
N LEU A 17 7.15 -28.13 -1.98
CA LEU A 17 6.54 -27.14 -2.87
C LEU A 17 5.82 -27.78 -4.06
N ASP A 18 6.34 -28.89 -4.59
CA ASP A 18 5.66 -29.73 -5.58
C ASP A 18 4.33 -30.29 -5.04
N ALA A 19 4.34 -30.78 -3.80
CA ALA A 19 3.13 -31.29 -3.14
C ALA A 19 2.08 -30.18 -2.95
N LEU A 20 2.50 -28.99 -2.51
CA LEU A 20 1.61 -27.83 -2.40
C LEU A 20 1.05 -27.41 -3.76
N THR A 21 1.88 -27.37 -4.79
CA THR A 21 1.46 -27.07 -6.16
C THR A 21 0.40 -28.05 -6.65
N LEU A 22 0.56 -29.34 -6.36
CA LEU A 22 -0.42 -30.37 -6.71
C LEU A 22 -1.77 -30.18 -5.97
N GLU A 23 -1.75 -29.70 -4.71
CA GLU A 23 -2.97 -29.37 -3.98
C GLU A 23 -3.71 -28.16 -4.58
N ILE A 24 -2.96 -27.12 -4.97
CA ILE A 24 -3.49 -25.96 -5.70
C ILE A 24 -4.12 -26.42 -7.02
N GLU A 25 -3.42 -27.28 -7.78
CA GLU A 25 -3.92 -27.85 -9.04
C GLU A 25 -5.25 -28.57 -8.84
N LYS A 26 -5.32 -29.48 -7.86
CA LYS A 26 -6.54 -30.24 -7.54
C LYS A 26 -7.69 -29.32 -7.16
N LYS A 27 -7.43 -28.25 -6.39
CA LYS A 27 -8.48 -27.29 -5.97
C LYS A 27 -9.01 -26.48 -7.15
N LEU A 28 -8.13 -26.05 -8.06
CA LEU A 28 -8.52 -25.37 -9.30
C LEU A 28 -9.30 -26.29 -10.26
N GLN A 29 -8.88 -27.54 -10.43
CA GLN A 29 -9.62 -28.52 -11.23
C GLN A 29 -11.03 -28.77 -10.68
N ARG A 30 -11.18 -28.86 -9.35
CA ARG A 30 -12.51 -28.95 -8.70
C ARG A 30 -13.35 -27.70 -8.96
N ALA A 31 -12.75 -26.52 -8.92
CA ALA A 31 -13.44 -25.26 -9.19
C ALA A 31 -13.92 -25.17 -10.66
N LEU A 32 -13.18 -25.74 -11.61
CA LEU A 32 -13.63 -25.88 -13.00
C LEU A 32 -14.83 -26.82 -13.11
N ALA A 33 -14.74 -28.01 -12.49
CA ALA A 33 -15.77 -29.04 -12.57
C ALA A 33 -17.08 -28.66 -11.88
N SER A 34 -17.02 -27.93 -10.76
CA SER A 34 -18.19 -27.61 -9.92
C SER A 34 -18.57 -26.13 -10.01
N SER A 35 -19.55 -25.79 -10.86
CA SER A 35 -19.97 -24.38 -11.02
C SER A 35 -20.61 -23.77 -9.78
N SER A 36 -21.26 -24.57 -8.92
CA SER A 36 -21.94 -24.07 -7.72
C SER A 36 -20.97 -23.75 -6.57
N GLN A 37 -19.86 -24.49 -6.48
CA GLN A 37 -18.85 -24.31 -5.43
C GLN A 37 -17.65 -23.47 -5.88
N ARG A 38 -17.56 -23.14 -7.17
CA ARG A 38 -16.41 -22.44 -7.78
C ARG A 38 -15.98 -21.20 -7.01
N LEU A 39 -16.92 -20.33 -6.65
CA LEU A 39 -16.63 -19.10 -5.90
C LEU A 39 -15.96 -19.41 -4.56
N ASN A 40 -16.56 -20.31 -3.78
CA ASN A 40 -16.08 -20.67 -2.45
C ASN A 40 -14.70 -21.34 -2.54
N LEU A 41 -14.51 -22.24 -3.50
CA LEU A 41 -13.22 -22.92 -3.72
C LEU A 41 -12.10 -21.95 -4.07
N LEU A 42 -12.38 -20.95 -4.92
CA LEU A 42 -11.39 -19.92 -5.27
C LEU A 42 -11.12 -18.97 -4.11
N GLN A 43 -12.14 -18.61 -3.34
CA GLN A 43 -11.97 -17.79 -2.14
C GLN A 43 -11.14 -18.50 -1.08
N GLU A 44 -11.42 -19.78 -0.82
CA GLU A 44 -10.63 -20.58 0.11
C GLU A 44 -9.19 -20.75 -0.41
N LEU A 45 -8.99 -21.02 -1.70
CA LEU A 45 -7.65 -21.13 -2.28
C LEU A 45 -6.86 -19.83 -2.13
N PHE A 46 -7.50 -18.68 -2.38
CA PHE A 46 -6.91 -17.38 -2.15
C PHE A 46 -6.50 -17.19 -0.68
N ALA A 47 -7.38 -17.56 0.26
CA ALA A 47 -7.09 -17.46 1.68
C ALA A 47 -5.90 -18.35 2.07
N ASP A 48 -5.86 -19.60 1.61
CA ASP A 48 -4.78 -20.56 1.89
C ASP A 48 -3.42 -20.05 1.37
N ILE A 49 -3.39 -19.51 0.14
CA ILE A 49 -2.16 -18.98 -0.47
C ILE A 49 -1.67 -17.69 0.23
N ALA A 50 -2.61 -16.90 0.78
CA ALA A 50 -2.30 -15.68 1.51
C ALA A 50 -1.86 -15.91 2.96
N LEU A 51 -1.86 -17.16 3.45
CA LEU A 51 -1.41 -17.48 4.80
C LEU A 51 0.09 -17.24 4.98
N GLU A 52 0.44 -16.84 6.19
CA GLU A 52 1.81 -16.82 6.68
C GLU A 52 2.32 -18.26 6.82
N VAL A 53 3.58 -18.47 6.49
CA VAL A 53 4.24 -19.77 6.60
C VAL A 53 4.53 -20.03 8.08
N ASP A 54 3.94 -21.09 8.63
CA ASP A 54 4.21 -21.51 10.01
C ASP A 54 5.70 -21.89 10.21
N GLU A 55 6.22 -21.76 11.42
CA GLU A 55 7.63 -22.07 11.77
C GLU A 55 8.07 -23.47 11.29
N ARG A 56 7.19 -24.48 11.39
CA ARG A 56 7.48 -25.84 10.89
C ARG A 56 7.70 -25.88 9.39
N ALA A 57 6.93 -25.10 8.63
CA ALA A 57 7.07 -25.03 7.19
C ALA A 57 8.28 -24.17 6.80
N LYS A 58 8.58 -23.10 7.57
CA LYS A 58 9.82 -22.31 7.40
C LYS A 58 11.06 -23.18 7.53
N ASP A 59 11.12 -24.08 8.52
CA ASP A 59 12.24 -24.99 8.70
C ASP A 59 12.46 -25.92 7.49
N ILE A 60 11.37 -26.38 6.86
CA ILE A 60 11.43 -27.24 5.67
C ILE A 60 11.85 -26.45 4.43
N ILE A 61 11.34 -25.23 4.28
CA ILE A 61 11.56 -24.38 3.10
C ILE A 61 12.96 -23.77 3.12
N LEU A 62 13.36 -23.17 4.24
CA LEU A 62 14.62 -22.44 4.40
C LEU A 62 15.78 -23.36 4.79
N GLY A 63 15.50 -24.61 5.20
CA GLY A 63 16.51 -25.62 5.49
C GLY A 63 17.62 -25.10 6.39
N ARG A 64 17.34 -24.91 7.68
CA ARG A 64 18.30 -24.33 8.64
C ARG A 64 19.61 -25.14 8.65
N GLU A 65 20.67 -24.61 8.04
CA GLU A 65 22.04 -24.92 8.43
C GLU A 65 22.28 -24.25 9.80
N GLU A 66 22.82 -24.99 10.77
CA GLU A 66 22.90 -24.58 12.17
C GLU A 66 23.87 -23.42 12.47
N ASP A 67 24.54 -22.81 11.48
CA ASP A 67 25.65 -21.86 11.69
C ASP A 67 25.49 -20.51 10.98
N ALA A 68 24.36 -19.81 11.17
CA ALA A 68 24.28 -18.38 10.88
C ALA A 68 23.73 -17.62 12.09
N ILE A 69 24.62 -16.85 12.71
CA ILE A 69 24.34 -15.84 13.72
C ILE A 69 23.12 -15.04 13.26
N SER A 70 22.08 -15.01 14.10
CA SER A 70 20.88 -14.21 13.89
C SER A 70 21.26 -12.79 13.52
N PRO A 71 20.82 -12.23 12.38
CA PRO A 71 20.88 -10.80 12.21
C PRO A 71 19.95 -10.19 13.26
N ASP A 72 20.43 -9.11 13.86
CA ASP A 72 19.75 -8.33 14.89
C ASP A 72 18.26 -8.14 14.56
N LYS A 73 17.42 -8.27 15.60
CA LYS A 73 16.00 -7.91 15.55
C LYS A 73 15.87 -6.40 15.39
N ASP A 74 16.13 -5.90 14.20
CA ASP A 74 15.79 -4.54 13.82
C ASP A 74 14.47 -4.56 13.04
N GLY A 75 13.38 -4.26 13.76
CA GLY A 75 12.22 -3.53 13.26
C GLY A 75 11.52 -3.90 11.93
N SER A 76 11.52 -5.14 11.43
CA SER A 76 10.46 -5.73 10.59
C SER A 76 10.91 -7.07 9.99
N ALA A 77 10.81 -8.15 10.76
CA ALA A 77 10.85 -9.47 10.15
C ALA A 77 9.62 -9.56 9.22
N THR A 78 9.85 -9.36 7.92
CA THR A 78 8.78 -9.44 6.93
C THR A 78 8.21 -10.86 6.99
N GLU A 79 6.97 -10.99 7.44
CA GLU A 79 6.31 -12.28 7.61
C GLU A 79 6.27 -13.00 6.25
N LEU A 80 6.89 -14.17 6.19
CA LEU A 80 6.98 -14.96 4.96
C LEU A 80 5.61 -15.59 4.68
N CYS A 81 4.96 -15.22 3.59
CA CYS A 81 3.69 -15.81 3.16
C CYS A 81 3.89 -16.87 2.07
N PHE A 82 2.99 -17.86 1.99
CA PHE A 82 3.09 -18.95 1.02
C PHE A 82 3.15 -18.47 -0.43
N TYR A 83 2.38 -17.44 -0.78
CA TYR A 83 2.40 -16.90 -2.14
C TYR A 83 3.79 -16.40 -2.57
N ASN A 84 4.57 -15.83 -1.66
CA ASN A 84 5.89 -15.29 -1.99
C ASN A 84 6.86 -16.44 -2.30
N VAL A 85 6.81 -17.51 -1.48
CA VAL A 85 7.61 -18.73 -1.69
C VAL A 85 7.22 -19.44 -3.00
N LEU A 86 5.92 -19.57 -3.27
CA LEU A 86 5.43 -20.20 -4.49
C LEU A 86 5.76 -19.39 -5.74
N ALA A 87 5.75 -18.06 -5.65
CA ALA A 87 6.12 -17.20 -6.76
C ALA A 87 7.60 -17.35 -7.14
N ASP A 88 8.50 -17.46 -6.15
CA ASP A 88 9.91 -17.79 -6.40
C ASP A 88 10.06 -19.19 -7.01
N TYR A 89 9.37 -20.17 -6.44
CA TYR A 89 9.39 -21.54 -6.93
C TYR A 89 8.91 -21.68 -8.37
N TYR A 90 7.86 -20.96 -8.78
CA TYR A 90 7.38 -21.01 -10.17
C TYR A 90 8.30 -20.31 -11.18
N VAL A 91 9.22 -19.44 -10.73
CA VAL A 91 10.32 -18.93 -11.57
C VAL A 91 11.37 -20.03 -11.78
N GLU A 92 11.72 -20.77 -10.73
CA GLU A 92 12.72 -21.84 -10.78
C GLU A 92 12.21 -23.11 -11.51
N ALA A 93 10.94 -23.47 -11.30
CA ALA A 93 10.28 -24.65 -11.83
C ALA A 93 9.07 -24.27 -12.72
N PRO A 94 9.30 -23.73 -13.94
CA PRO A 94 8.24 -23.15 -14.77
C PRO A 94 7.19 -24.17 -15.24
N GLU A 95 7.56 -25.45 -15.37
CA GLU A 95 6.62 -26.51 -15.78
C GLU A 95 5.51 -26.75 -14.74
N SER A 96 5.85 -26.69 -13.46
CA SER A 96 4.88 -26.81 -12.36
C SER A 96 3.93 -25.61 -12.33
N GLY A 97 4.48 -24.39 -12.48
CA GLY A 97 3.69 -23.17 -12.57
C GLY A 97 2.76 -23.11 -13.80
N LYS A 98 3.21 -23.62 -14.95
CA LYS A 98 2.45 -23.59 -16.21
C LYS A 98 1.10 -24.31 -16.12
N ARG A 99 1.05 -25.48 -15.45
CA ARG A 99 -0.20 -26.23 -15.24
C ARG A 99 -1.22 -25.41 -14.45
N ILE A 100 -0.77 -24.73 -13.41
CA ILE A 100 -1.61 -23.85 -12.59
C ILE A 100 -2.06 -22.65 -13.41
N LEU A 101 -1.15 -22.03 -14.17
CA LEU A 101 -1.46 -20.90 -15.03
C LEU A 101 -2.56 -21.23 -16.04
N ASP A 102 -2.45 -22.36 -16.74
CA ASP A 102 -3.44 -22.80 -17.72
C ASP A 102 -4.84 -22.94 -17.08
N LEU A 103 -4.91 -23.50 -15.87
CA LEU A 103 -6.18 -23.61 -15.12
C LEU A 103 -6.75 -22.25 -14.72
N ILE A 104 -5.90 -21.32 -14.26
CA ILE A 104 -6.33 -19.97 -13.90
C ILE A 104 -6.83 -19.21 -15.14
N VAL A 105 -6.19 -19.37 -16.31
CA VAL A 105 -6.61 -18.76 -17.58
C VAL A 105 -8.01 -19.24 -17.99
N LEU A 106 -8.36 -20.50 -17.72
CA LEU A 106 -9.73 -21.02 -17.92
C LEU A 106 -10.75 -20.41 -16.93
N LEU A 107 -10.29 -20.00 -15.75
CA LEU A 107 -11.11 -19.41 -14.68
C LEU A 107 -11.09 -17.87 -14.66
N TRP A 108 -10.50 -17.22 -15.66
CA TRP A 108 -10.18 -15.78 -15.66
C TRP A 108 -11.37 -14.86 -15.43
N SER A 109 -12.57 -15.27 -15.84
CA SER A 109 -13.82 -14.50 -15.68
C SER A 109 -14.37 -14.54 -14.25
N GLN A 110 -13.82 -15.39 -13.40
CA GLN A 110 -14.30 -15.61 -12.03
C GLN A 110 -13.60 -14.67 -11.06
N SER A 111 -14.31 -14.29 -9.99
CA SER A 111 -13.72 -13.58 -8.86
C SER A 111 -12.57 -14.40 -8.24
N PHE A 112 -11.62 -13.71 -7.61
CA PHE A 112 -10.38 -14.27 -7.05
C PHE A 112 -9.38 -14.85 -8.06
N ALA A 113 -9.76 -15.20 -9.29
CA ALA A 113 -8.81 -15.73 -10.28
C ALA A 113 -7.64 -14.77 -10.56
N SER A 114 -7.93 -13.49 -10.76
CA SER A 114 -6.89 -12.46 -10.92
C SER A 114 -6.06 -12.23 -9.64
N HIS A 115 -6.63 -12.44 -8.46
CA HIS A 115 -5.94 -12.26 -7.18
C HIS A 115 -4.93 -13.38 -6.98
N ILE A 116 -5.36 -14.62 -7.19
CA ILE A 116 -4.52 -15.82 -7.15
C ILE A 116 -3.41 -15.70 -8.20
N PHE A 117 -3.75 -15.24 -9.42
CA PHE A 117 -2.76 -14.97 -10.46
C PHE A 117 -1.69 -13.96 -9.99
N ALA A 118 -2.10 -12.81 -9.47
CA ALA A 118 -1.17 -11.79 -8.99
C ALA A 118 -0.29 -12.31 -7.85
N LEU A 119 -0.85 -13.09 -6.91
CA LEU A 119 -0.08 -13.67 -5.82
C LEU A 119 0.94 -14.69 -6.28
N LEU A 120 0.57 -15.62 -7.16
CA LEU A 120 1.42 -16.74 -7.56
C LEU A 120 2.39 -16.42 -8.71
N PHE A 121 2.05 -15.51 -9.62
CA PHE A 121 2.78 -15.30 -10.87
C PHE A 121 3.38 -13.89 -11.04
N HIS A 122 3.38 -13.06 -9.99
CA HIS A 122 3.95 -11.70 -10.07
C HIS A 122 5.44 -11.68 -10.44
N LYS A 123 6.23 -12.66 -10.00
CA LYS A 123 7.66 -12.77 -10.36
C LYS A 123 7.85 -13.41 -11.73
N TRP A 124 7.22 -14.57 -11.92
CA TRP A 124 7.25 -15.34 -13.17
C TRP A 124 6.95 -14.50 -14.42
N LEU A 125 5.99 -13.57 -14.35
CA LEU A 125 5.62 -12.72 -15.49
C LEU A 125 6.80 -11.94 -16.10
N PHE A 126 7.80 -11.57 -15.29
CA PHE A 126 8.94 -10.77 -15.73
C PHE A 126 10.16 -11.61 -16.10
N ASP A 127 10.18 -12.90 -15.75
CA ASP A 127 11.29 -13.81 -16.06
C ASP A 127 10.95 -14.80 -17.18
N ALA A 128 9.66 -15.05 -17.43
CA ALA A 128 9.19 -15.89 -18.53
C ALA A 128 9.37 -15.23 -19.90
N GLN A 129 9.74 -16.03 -20.90
CA GLN A 129 9.71 -15.62 -22.31
C GLN A 129 8.30 -15.85 -22.87
N LEU A 130 7.58 -14.77 -23.13
CA LEU A 130 6.23 -14.81 -23.72
C LEU A 130 6.29 -14.33 -25.16
N ASP A 131 5.93 -15.20 -26.11
CA ASP A 131 6.04 -14.92 -27.55
C ASP A 131 4.94 -13.97 -28.08
N SER A 132 3.83 -13.82 -27.35
CA SER A 132 2.67 -13.03 -27.79
C SER A 132 2.45 -11.77 -26.95
N ASN A 133 2.48 -10.61 -27.62
CA ASN A 133 2.16 -9.31 -27.03
C ASN A 133 0.74 -9.24 -26.47
N GLU A 134 -0.22 -9.96 -27.05
CA GLU A 134 -1.61 -10.00 -26.57
C GLU A 134 -1.72 -10.76 -25.24
N VAL A 135 -1.02 -11.90 -25.14
CA VAL A 135 -0.96 -12.71 -23.92
C VAL A 135 -0.29 -11.92 -22.80
N LEU A 136 0.84 -11.29 -23.12
CA LEU A 136 1.56 -10.43 -22.20
C LEU A 136 0.67 -9.29 -21.68
N LEU A 137 -0.03 -8.57 -22.56
CA LEU A 137 -0.96 -7.51 -22.15
C LEU A 137 -2.07 -8.04 -21.22
N ARG A 138 -2.65 -9.19 -21.56
CA ARG A 138 -3.70 -9.83 -20.74
C ARG A 138 -3.19 -10.19 -19.35
N TYR A 139 -1.99 -10.77 -19.26
CA TYR A 139 -1.37 -11.17 -18.00
C TYR A 139 -0.97 -9.95 -17.17
N SER A 140 -0.35 -8.95 -17.77
CA SER A 140 -0.01 -7.72 -17.06
C SER A 140 -1.25 -6.98 -16.54
N SER A 141 -2.33 -6.93 -17.33
CA SER A 141 -3.60 -6.34 -16.88
C SER A 141 -4.19 -7.09 -15.69
N ALA A 142 -4.14 -8.42 -15.69
CA ALA A 142 -4.63 -9.20 -14.55
C ALA A 142 -3.73 -9.14 -13.32
N LEU A 143 -2.41 -9.00 -13.50
CA LEU A 143 -1.50 -8.71 -12.38
C LEU A 143 -1.93 -7.40 -11.70
N VAL A 144 -2.10 -6.32 -12.47
CA VAL A 144 -2.52 -5.02 -11.93
C VAL A 144 -3.90 -5.10 -11.27
N GLN A 145 -4.87 -5.74 -11.93
CA GLN A 145 -6.22 -5.90 -11.38
C GLN A 145 -6.23 -6.77 -10.11
N GLY A 146 -5.48 -7.86 -10.11
CA GLY A 146 -5.31 -8.75 -8.96
C GLY A 146 -4.68 -8.02 -7.78
N ALA A 147 -3.53 -7.39 -8.02
CA ALA A 147 -2.82 -6.60 -7.01
C ALA A 147 -3.67 -5.47 -6.46
N THR A 148 -4.45 -4.77 -7.31
CA THR A 148 -5.41 -3.74 -6.87
C THR A 148 -6.34 -4.28 -5.78
N ASN A 149 -6.98 -5.43 -6.03
CA ASN A 149 -7.95 -5.98 -5.08
C ASN A 149 -7.27 -6.51 -3.82
N VAL A 150 -6.12 -7.16 -3.98
CA VAL A 150 -5.33 -7.70 -2.87
C VAL A 150 -4.85 -6.59 -1.93
N PHE A 151 -4.37 -5.46 -2.45
CA PHE A 151 -3.99 -4.31 -1.63
C PHE A 151 -5.20 -3.62 -0.99
N TRP A 152 -6.36 -3.64 -1.65
CA TRP A 152 -7.60 -3.18 -1.02
C TRP A 152 -8.02 -4.05 0.15
N ILE A 153 -7.77 -5.36 0.11
CA ILE A 153 -8.01 -6.25 1.27
C ILE A 153 -7.15 -5.77 2.44
N ASP A 154 -5.85 -5.53 2.22
CA ASP A 154 -4.94 -5.02 3.25
C ASP A 154 -5.38 -3.67 3.84
N ILE A 155 -5.88 -2.76 3.01
CA ILE A 155 -6.50 -1.50 3.48
C ILE A 155 -7.73 -1.78 4.36
N GLN A 156 -8.60 -2.69 3.95
CA GLN A 156 -9.85 -2.99 4.66
C GLN A 156 -9.59 -3.69 6.00
N THR A 157 -8.60 -4.58 6.06
CA THR A 157 -8.19 -5.28 7.27
C THR A 157 -7.20 -4.48 8.11
N ASN A 158 -6.68 -3.35 7.59
CA ASN A 158 -5.58 -2.58 8.19
C ASN A 158 -4.36 -3.46 8.51
N THR A 159 -4.03 -4.36 7.58
CA THR A 159 -2.86 -5.25 7.64
C THR A 159 -1.93 -4.98 6.46
N ARG A 160 -0.71 -5.53 6.49
CA ARG A 160 0.27 -5.39 5.40
C ARG A 160 0.73 -6.76 4.89
N ARG A 161 -0.20 -7.71 4.75
CA ARG A 161 0.13 -9.10 4.37
C ARG A 161 0.72 -9.19 2.98
N PHE A 162 0.36 -8.26 2.10
CA PHE A 162 0.78 -8.23 0.71
C PHE A 162 1.90 -7.22 0.45
N GLN A 163 2.62 -6.83 1.50
CA GLN A 163 3.72 -5.88 1.42
C GLN A 163 4.85 -6.37 0.51
N THR A 164 5.21 -7.67 0.54
CA THR A 164 6.29 -8.19 -0.33
C THR A 164 5.91 -8.10 -1.80
N LEU A 165 4.65 -8.36 -2.17
CA LEU A 165 4.16 -8.12 -3.52
C LEU A 165 4.30 -6.65 -3.91
N PHE A 166 3.89 -5.72 -3.04
CA PHE A 166 4.02 -4.28 -3.31
C PHE A 166 5.49 -3.86 -3.47
N HIS A 167 6.37 -4.33 -2.59
CA HIS A 167 7.80 -4.06 -2.61
C HIS A 167 8.44 -4.57 -3.90
N TYR A 168 8.11 -5.78 -4.35
CA TYR A 168 8.59 -6.33 -5.62
C TYR A 168 8.13 -5.47 -6.81
N LEU A 169 6.83 -5.16 -6.88
CA LEU A 169 6.28 -4.36 -7.98
C LEU A 169 6.86 -2.93 -8.03
N LEU A 170 7.17 -2.32 -6.88
CA LEU A 170 7.79 -1.00 -6.86
C LEU A 170 9.29 -1.08 -7.12
N ASN A 171 10.04 -1.79 -6.28
CA ASN A 171 11.50 -1.74 -6.26
C ASN A 171 12.14 -2.54 -7.40
N GLU A 172 11.60 -3.71 -7.71
CA GLU A 172 12.19 -4.60 -8.72
C GLU A 172 11.56 -4.42 -10.09
N VAL A 173 10.32 -3.94 -10.19
CA VAL A 173 9.66 -3.76 -11.49
C VAL A 173 9.60 -2.29 -11.91
N ALA A 174 8.94 -1.43 -11.13
CA ALA A 174 8.68 -0.06 -11.55
C ALA A 174 9.92 0.84 -11.52
N LEU A 175 10.85 0.60 -10.59
CA LEU A 175 12.11 1.33 -10.48
C LEU A 175 13.27 0.72 -11.30
N GLU A 176 13.03 -0.37 -12.01
CA GLU A 176 14.04 -1.06 -12.82
C GLU A 176 13.62 -1.02 -14.30
N PRO A 177 14.17 -0.09 -15.11
CA PRO A 177 13.75 0.09 -16.50
C PRO A 177 13.88 -1.17 -17.35
N SER A 178 14.85 -2.04 -17.04
CA SER A 178 15.06 -3.29 -17.78
C SER A 178 13.90 -4.27 -17.62
N ARG A 179 13.27 -4.33 -16.43
CA ARG A 179 12.09 -5.15 -16.16
C ARG A 179 10.80 -4.44 -16.57
N LEU A 180 10.69 -3.13 -16.36
CA LEU A 180 9.52 -2.34 -16.76
C LEU A 180 9.26 -2.42 -18.27
N ASN A 181 10.31 -2.35 -19.09
CA ASN A 181 10.21 -2.43 -20.54
C ASN A 181 9.78 -3.81 -21.07
N LYS A 182 9.74 -4.84 -20.22
CA LYS A 182 9.21 -6.16 -20.59
C LYS A 182 7.69 -6.19 -20.71
N ILE A 183 6.98 -5.25 -20.09
CA ILE A 183 5.52 -5.17 -20.16
C ILE A 183 5.05 -4.05 -21.11
N PRO A 184 3.87 -4.17 -21.75
CA PRO A 184 3.38 -3.16 -22.68
C PRO A 184 3.14 -1.82 -21.98
N VAL A 185 3.35 -0.72 -22.70
CA VAL A 185 3.20 0.65 -22.18
C VAL A 185 1.84 0.90 -21.51
N GLN A 186 0.77 0.27 -22.00
CA GLN A 186 -0.55 0.36 -21.36
C GLN A 186 -0.53 -0.23 -19.94
N ALA A 187 0.06 -1.42 -19.78
CA ALA A 187 0.16 -2.07 -18.47
C ALA A 187 1.15 -1.35 -17.55
N GLN A 188 2.21 -0.73 -18.10
CA GLN A 188 3.10 0.15 -17.32
C GLN A 188 2.30 1.29 -16.69
N ARG A 189 1.47 1.99 -17.48
CA ARG A 189 0.62 3.08 -16.98
C ARG A 189 -0.31 2.60 -15.86
N ASP A 190 -0.99 1.48 -16.09
CA ASP A 190 -1.94 0.92 -15.12
C ASP A 190 -1.21 0.48 -13.83
N LEU A 191 0.01 -0.06 -13.93
CA LEU A 191 0.88 -0.38 -12.80
C LEU A 191 1.29 0.87 -12.02
N PHE A 192 1.69 1.96 -12.68
CA PHE A 192 2.06 3.20 -11.99
C PHE A 192 0.86 3.84 -11.30
N LEU A 193 -0.33 3.80 -11.91
CA LEU A 193 -1.55 4.24 -11.24
C LEU A 193 -1.92 3.35 -10.05
N LEU A 194 -1.68 2.04 -10.13
CA LEU A 194 -1.81 1.14 -8.98
C LEU A 194 -0.84 1.55 -7.86
N LEU A 195 0.45 1.65 -8.15
CA LEU A 195 1.47 1.96 -7.14
C LEU A 195 1.24 3.33 -6.50
N SER A 196 0.80 4.32 -7.28
CA SER A 196 0.44 5.67 -6.81
C SER A 196 -0.60 5.63 -5.69
N ARG A 197 -1.59 4.72 -5.77
CA ARG A 197 -2.64 4.60 -4.75
C ARG A 197 -2.11 4.10 -3.42
N PHE A 198 -1.14 3.19 -3.43
CA PHE A 198 -0.78 2.40 -2.24
C PHE A 198 0.61 2.73 -1.67
N ILE A 199 1.42 3.58 -2.33
CA ILE A 199 2.79 3.90 -1.88
C ILE A 199 2.85 4.48 -0.46
N LEU A 200 1.87 5.33 -0.09
CA LEU A 200 1.78 5.87 1.27
C LEU A 200 1.40 4.80 2.30
N PHE A 201 0.53 3.86 1.93
CA PHE A 201 0.07 2.80 2.83
C PHE A 201 1.19 1.86 3.28
N TYR A 202 2.06 1.51 2.35
CA TYR A 202 3.21 0.64 2.58
C TYR A 202 4.48 1.38 3.04
N ASN A 203 4.39 2.68 3.36
CA ASN A 203 5.50 3.48 3.90
C ASN A 203 6.74 3.57 2.99
N LEU A 204 6.58 3.58 1.67
CA LEU A 204 7.69 3.69 0.70
C LEU A 204 7.83 5.10 0.13
N VAL A 205 7.58 6.10 0.97
CA VAL A 205 7.63 7.53 0.58
C VAL A 205 9.04 7.99 0.21
N ASP A 206 10.07 7.34 0.72
CA ASP A 206 11.47 7.57 0.37
C ASP A 206 11.79 7.26 -1.10
N LYS A 207 10.97 6.41 -1.74
CA LYS A 207 11.11 6.04 -3.15
C LYS A 207 10.32 6.94 -4.10
N LEU A 208 9.58 7.93 -3.59
CA LEU A 208 8.66 8.72 -4.40
C LEU A 208 9.36 9.49 -5.52
N GLU A 209 10.51 10.09 -5.26
CA GLU A 209 11.25 10.86 -6.28
C GLU A 209 11.64 9.96 -7.46
N GLY A 210 12.36 8.86 -7.21
CA GLY A 210 12.73 7.90 -8.25
C GLY A 210 11.53 7.25 -8.94
N PHE A 211 10.40 7.09 -8.23
CA PHE A 211 9.16 6.61 -8.81
C PHE A 211 8.54 7.62 -9.79
N LEU A 212 8.55 8.92 -9.46
CA LEU A 212 8.06 9.96 -10.35
C LEU A 212 8.95 10.16 -11.59
N ASP A 213 10.25 9.93 -11.45
CA ASP A 213 11.20 10.01 -12.57
C ASP A 213 10.99 8.90 -13.62
N GLN A 214 10.54 7.72 -13.18
CA GLN A 214 10.29 6.57 -14.06
C GLN A 214 8.86 6.48 -14.59
N PHE A 215 8.02 7.48 -14.32
CA PHE A 215 6.61 7.45 -14.68
C PHE A 215 6.43 7.36 -16.21
N PRO A 216 5.62 6.41 -16.71
CA PRO A 216 5.46 6.21 -18.15
C PRO A 216 4.73 7.40 -18.78
N VAL A 217 5.02 7.69 -20.04
CA VAL A 217 4.38 8.79 -20.77
C VAL A 217 2.91 8.48 -21.02
N PHE A 218 2.02 9.37 -20.59
CA PHE A 218 0.58 9.27 -20.85
C PHE A 218 0.18 10.05 -22.12
N PRO A 219 -0.74 9.54 -22.96
CA PRO A 219 -1.19 10.26 -24.15
C PRO A 219 -1.87 11.59 -23.79
N ASN A 220 -2.51 11.62 -22.63
CA ASN A 220 -3.26 12.78 -22.12
C ASN A 220 -2.40 13.70 -21.24
N ALA A 221 -1.07 13.52 -21.19
CA ALA A 221 -0.18 14.34 -20.38
C ALA A 221 -0.29 15.85 -20.70
N PHE A 222 -0.56 16.20 -21.95
CA PHE A 222 -0.81 17.60 -22.33
C PHE A 222 -2.00 18.22 -21.55
N LEU A 223 -3.07 17.44 -21.33
CA LEU A 223 -4.28 17.90 -20.64
C LEU A 223 -4.15 17.81 -19.11
N VAL A 224 -3.59 16.71 -18.62
CA VAL A 224 -3.54 16.41 -17.18
C VAL A 224 -2.36 17.08 -16.50
N GLY A 225 -1.16 16.99 -17.10
CA GLY A 225 0.08 17.44 -16.52
C GLY A 225 1.19 16.39 -16.53
N GLY A 226 2.16 16.58 -15.65
CA GLY A 226 3.32 15.72 -15.52
C GLY A 226 3.08 14.50 -14.62
N PRO A 227 4.12 13.69 -14.36
CA PRO A 227 4.06 12.54 -13.44
C PRO A 227 3.46 12.86 -12.07
N ALA A 228 3.90 13.97 -11.47
CA ALA A 228 3.40 14.42 -10.17
C ALA A 228 1.89 14.71 -10.19
N ASP A 229 1.37 15.24 -11.31
CA ASP A 229 -0.06 15.51 -11.46
C ASP A 229 -0.88 14.21 -11.48
N PHE A 230 -0.46 13.21 -12.26
CA PHE A 230 -1.12 11.90 -12.29
C PHE A 230 -1.09 11.22 -10.92
N PHE A 231 0.07 11.23 -10.28
CA PHE A 231 0.25 10.67 -8.94
C PHE A 231 -0.71 11.32 -7.93
N VAL A 232 -0.75 12.65 -7.86
CA VAL A 232 -1.60 13.38 -6.91
C VAL A 232 -3.08 13.22 -7.20
N ILE A 233 -3.48 13.14 -8.49
CA ILE A 233 -4.87 12.87 -8.87
C ILE A 233 -5.31 11.50 -8.34
N GLU A 234 -4.51 10.47 -8.58
CA GLU A 234 -4.83 9.11 -8.18
C GLU A 234 -4.84 8.98 -6.64
N LEU A 235 -3.90 9.63 -5.97
CA LEU A 235 -3.84 9.68 -4.51
C LEU A 235 -5.07 10.39 -3.92
N ALA A 236 -5.49 11.52 -4.48
CA ALA A 236 -6.68 12.24 -4.03
C ALA A 236 -7.95 11.38 -4.20
N ASP A 237 -8.07 10.66 -5.31
CA ASP A 237 -9.19 9.75 -5.56
C ASP A 237 -9.19 8.53 -4.64
N GLN A 238 -8.01 8.03 -4.29
CA GLN A 238 -7.85 6.96 -3.31
C GLN A 238 -8.34 7.39 -1.93
N ILE A 239 -7.87 8.54 -1.44
CA ILE A 239 -8.19 9.06 -0.10
C ILE A 239 -9.71 9.23 0.07
N GLN A 240 -10.42 9.71 -0.95
CA GLN A 240 -11.88 9.86 -0.92
C GLN A 240 -12.64 8.53 -0.81
N LYS A 241 -12.05 7.42 -1.25
CA LYS A 241 -12.65 6.08 -1.19
C LYS A 241 -12.36 5.37 0.14
N LEU A 242 -11.40 5.84 0.94
CA LEU A 242 -11.02 5.21 2.20
C LEU A 242 -12.13 5.34 3.24
N LYS A 243 -12.55 4.20 3.78
CA LYS A 243 -13.55 4.10 4.87
C LYS A 243 -12.94 3.69 6.20
N VAL A 244 -11.72 3.15 6.19
CA VAL A 244 -11.02 2.67 7.38
C VAL A 244 -10.27 3.84 8.01
N GLU A 245 -10.73 4.29 9.18
CA GLU A 245 -10.22 5.51 9.84
C GLU A 245 -8.71 5.47 10.13
N PRO A 246 -8.13 4.41 10.72
CA PRO A 246 -6.67 4.33 10.93
C PRO A 246 -5.87 4.52 9.63
N VAL A 247 -6.33 3.91 8.54
CA VAL A 247 -5.68 4.02 7.22
C VAL A 247 -5.81 5.44 6.69
N LEU A 248 -6.99 6.04 6.77
CA LEU A 248 -7.20 7.43 6.33
C LEU A 248 -6.30 8.41 7.12
N LEU A 249 -6.19 8.23 8.44
CA LEU A 249 -5.28 9.03 9.27
C LEU A 249 -3.83 8.90 8.83
N HIS A 250 -3.39 7.67 8.52
CA HIS A 250 -2.05 7.39 8.00
C HIS A 250 -1.79 8.08 6.66
N TYR A 251 -2.73 8.01 5.71
CA TYR A 251 -2.59 8.75 4.45
C TYR A 251 -2.50 10.26 4.68
N LEU A 252 -3.33 10.82 5.56
CA LEU A 252 -3.30 12.25 5.88
C LEU A 252 -2.01 12.68 6.59
N SER A 253 -1.35 11.81 7.35
CA SER A 253 -0.04 12.13 7.93
C SER A 253 1.06 12.11 6.88
N GLU A 254 1.05 11.11 6.00
CA GLU A 254 2.09 10.90 4.98
C GLU A 254 1.96 11.82 3.76
N ILE A 255 0.78 12.38 3.50
CA ILE A 255 0.55 13.28 2.36
C ILE A 255 1.42 14.56 2.39
N LYS A 256 2.04 14.85 3.54
CA LYS A 256 3.03 15.92 3.69
C LYS A 256 4.22 15.76 2.75
N VAL A 257 4.53 14.54 2.29
CA VAL A 257 5.57 14.28 1.29
C VAL A 257 5.33 15.00 -0.04
N LEU A 258 4.09 15.43 -0.33
CA LEU A 258 3.77 16.19 -1.53
C LEU A 258 4.28 17.63 -1.51
N GLN A 259 4.82 18.10 -0.38
CA GLN A 259 5.34 19.46 -0.27
C GLN A 259 6.51 19.66 -1.23
N GLY A 260 6.45 20.74 -2.01
CA GLY A 260 7.50 21.09 -2.98
C GLY A 260 7.32 20.45 -4.36
N LEU A 261 6.34 19.57 -4.55
CA LEU A 261 6.02 19.08 -5.89
C LEU A 261 5.43 20.18 -6.78
N GLU A 262 5.97 20.32 -7.99
CA GLU A 262 5.46 21.23 -9.00
C GLU A 262 4.18 20.65 -9.64
N LEU A 263 3.03 21.10 -9.13
CA LEU A 263 1.72 20.66 -9.59
C LEU A 263 1.06 21.73 -10.46
N ARG A 264 0.28 21.30 -11.45
CA ARG A 264 -0.63 22.21 -12.14
C ARG A 264 -1.67 22.78 -11.17
N MET A 265 -2.12 23.99 -11.46
CA MET A 265 -3.14 24.68 -10.65
C MET A 265 -4.43 23.86 -10.50
N THR A 266 -4.85 23.15 -11.54
CA THR A 266 -6.02 22.27 -11.53
C THR A 266 -5.86 21.12 -10.55
N THR A 267 -4.71 20.43 -10.59
CA THR A 267 -4.37 19.33 -9.70
C THR A 267 -4.22 19.78 -8.25
N SER A 268 -3.49 20.88 -8.04
CA SER A 268 -3.32 21.54 -6.74
C SER A 268 -4.66 21.93 -6.13
N THR A 269 -5.56 22.52 -6.92
CA THR A 269 -6.93 22.88 -6.49
C THR A 269 -7.75 21.65 -6.13
N ARG A 270 -7.65 20.56 -6.91
CA ARG A 270 -8.34 19.29 -6.63
C ARG A 270 -7.87 18.67 -5.32
N LEU A 271 -6.55 18.62 -5.09
CA LEU A 271 -5.98 18.12 -3.83
C LEU A 271 -6.45 18.97 -2.64
N LYS A 272 -6.42 20.30 -2.77
CA LYS A 272 -6.92 21.22 -1.75
C LYS A 272 -8.40 20.99 -1.44
N ALA A 273 -9.24 20.84 -2.46
CA ALA A 273 -10.67 20.56 -2.30
C ALA A 273 -10.92 19.20 -1.64
N CYS A 274 -10.14 18.18 -2.02
CA CYS A 274 -10.16 16.86 -1.40
C CYS A 274 -9.88 16.93 0.10
N LEU A 275 -8.75 17.53 0.51
CA LEU A 275 -8.39 17.69 1.92
C LEU A 275 -9.42 18.54 2.68
N TYR A 276 -9.92 19.61 2.06
CA TYR A 276 -10.93 20.47 2.68
C TYR A 276 -12.23 19.72 2.97
N SER A 277 -12.63 18.76 2.13
CA SER A 277 -13.83 17.93 2.37
C SER A 277 -13.76 17.17 3.70
N PHE A 278 -12.56 16.78 4.13
CA PHE A 278 -12.33 16.11 5.41
C PHE A 278 -12.28 17.04 6.62
N THR A 279 -12.34 18.36 6.46
CA THR A 279 -12.24 19.34 7.57
C THR A 279 -13.57 19.70 8.23
N SER A 280 -14.68 19.40 7.55
CA SER A 280 -16.03 19.83 7.97
C SER A 280 -16.66 18.86 8.97
N PRO A 281 -17.26 19.36 10.07
CA PRO A 281 -18.04 18.54 10.99
C PRO A 281 -19.41 18.17 10.39
N GLY A 282 -19.99 17.04 10.80
CA GLY A 282 -21.36 16.65 10.43
C GLY A 282 -21.84 15.36 11.10
N GLY A 283 -22.90 14.75 10.56
CA GLY A 283 -23.56 13.55 11.07
C GLY A 283 -22.70 12.26 11.02
N PRO A 284 -23.27 11.07 11.27
CA PRO A 284 -22.51 9.83 11.50
C PRO A 284 -21.64 9.35 10.32
N MET A 285 -21.89 9.86 9.10
CA MET A 285 -21.09 9.58 7.89
C MET A 285 -19.97 10.62 7.63
N TYR A 286 -19.78 11.59 8.54
CA TYR A 286 -18.76 12.63 8.40
C TYR A 286 -17.44 12.22 9.08
N PRO A 287 -16.31 12.83 8.68
CA PRO A 287 -14.99 12.52 9.24
C PRO A 287 -14.97 12.71 10.75
N THR A 288 -14.33 11.79 11.47
CA THR A 288 -14.16 11.87 12.92
C THR A 288 -13.31 13.09 13.30
N ARG A 289 -13.29 13.45 14.59
CA ARG A 289 -12.47 14.58 15.06
C ARG A 289 -10.99 14.38 14.74
N ALA A 290 -10.48 13.15 14.87
CA ALA A 290 -9.09 12.83 14.55
C ALA A 290 -8.80 13.09 13.07
N VAL A 291 -9.66 12.59 12.17
CA VAL A 291 -9.53 12.79 10.72
C VAL A 291 -9.60 14.27 10.36
N ARG A 292 -10.52 15.03 10.96
CA ARG A 292 -10.61 16.48 10.70
C ARG A 292 -9.34 17.23 11.10
N HIS A 293 -8.76 16.91 12.24
CA HIS A 293 -7.52 17.53 12.69
C HIS A 293 -6.34 17.16 11.79
N ALA A 294 -6.19 15.88 11.46
CA ALA A 294 -5.16 15.43 10.52
C ALA A 294 -5.32 16.10 9.14
N ALA A 295 -6.55 16.26 8.67
CA ALA A 295 -6.84 16.96 7.41
C ALA A 295 -6.49 18.45 7.48
N TRP A 296 -6.79 19.14 8.59
CA TRP A 296 -6.35 20.52 8.80
C TRP A 296 -4.83 20.64 8.81
N ASP A 297 -4.14 19.76 9.54
CA ASP A 297 -2.68 19.74 9.65
C ASP A 297 -2.04 19.52 8.27
N ALA A 298 -2.54 18.56 7.49
CA ALA A 298 -2.08 18.31 6.13
C ALA A 298 -2.35 19.49 5.19
N LEU A 299 -3.55 20.07 5.27
CA LEU A 299 -3.99 21.18 4.42
C LEU A 299 -3.20 22.47 4.69
N ASP A 300 -2.86 22.73 5.95
CA ASP A 300 -2.06 23.88 6.35
C ASP A 300 -0.58 23.70 6.00
N PHE A 301 -0.07 22.47 6.13
CA PHE A 301 1.30 22.14 5.75
C PHE A 301 1.55 22.27 4.25
N LEU A 302 0.64 21.73 3.42
CA LEU A 302 0.77 21.76 1.96
C LEU A 302 0.39 23.11 1.34
N PHE A 303 -0.57 23.82 1.94
CA PHE A 303 -1.05 25.11 1.45
C PHE A 303 -1.02 26.15 2.55
N PRO A 304 0.16 26.65 2.95
CA PRO A 304 0.29 27.62 4.04
C PRO A 304 -0.38 28.96 3.71
N VAL A 305 -0.40 29.32 2.42
CA VAL A 305 -1.05 30.55 1.95
C VAL A 305 -2.56 30.44 2.10
N GLY A 306 -3.12 31.27 2.98
CA GLY A 306 -4.55 31.29 3.28
C GLY A 306 -4.97 30.40 4.47
N GLN A 307 -4.03 29.92 5.28
CA GLN A 307 -4.33 29.21 6.53
C GLN A 307 -5.26 30.02 7.45
N TYR A 308 -4.89 31.26 7.78
CA TYR A 308 -5.67 32.13 8.66
C TYR A 308 -7.12 32.37 8.16
N PRO A 309 -7.37 32.83 6.92
CA PRO A 309 -8.73 33.04 6.46
C PRO A 309 -9.55 31.73 6.41
N ARG A 310 -8.95 30.58 6.10
CA ARG A 310 -9.66 29.28 6.15
C ARG A 310 -10.15 28.93 7.54
N HIS A 311 -9.31 29.09 8.56
CA HIS A 311 -9.69 28.83 9.96
C HIS A 311 -10.78 29.79 10.44
N VAL A 312 -10.67 31.07 10.07
CA VAL A 312 -11.68 32.09 10.38
C VAL A 312 -13.03 31.74 9.74
N ILE A 313 -13.04 31.41 8.45
CA ILE A 313 -14.27 31.00 7.74
C ILE A 313 -14.86 29.73 8.37
N SER A 314 -14.03 28.73 8.67
CA SER A 314 -14.49 27.50 9.32
C SER A 314 -15.08 27.77 10.71
N LEU A 315 -14.48 28.67 11.48
CA LEU A 315 -15.01 29.13 12.76
C LEU A 315 -16.37 29.78 12.57
N PHE A 316 -16.50 30.76 11.66
CA PHE A 316 -17.77 31.41 11.35
C PHE A 316 -18.88 30.41 10.99
N PHE A 317 -18.60 29.41 10.14
CA PHE A 317 -19.60 28.39 9.81
C PHE A 317 -19.97 27.54 11.02
N ARG A 318 -19.02 27.16 11.89
CA ARG A 318 -19.33 26.43 13.13
C ARG A 318 -20.20 27.27 14.09
N LEU A 319 -20.01 28.58 14.13
CA LEU A 319 -20.82 29.52 14.92
C LEU A 319 -22.27 29.61 14.40
N LEU A 320 -22.46 29.48 13.09
CA LEU A 320 -23.77 29.56 12.44
C LEU A 320 -24.63 28.30 12.60
N TYR A 321 -24.05 27.15 13.01
CA TYR A 321 -24.78 25.91 13.26
C TYR A 321 -25.06 25.69 14.77
N PRO A 322 -26.32 25.83 15.25
CA PRO A 322 -26.65 25.85 16.68
C PRO A 322 -26.31 24.58 17.46
N TRP A 323 -26.25 23.42 16.80
CA TRP A 323 -26.08 22.11 17.44
C TRP A 323 -24.65 21.76 17.90
N TYR A 324 -23.61 22.45 17.38
CA TYR A 324 -22.20 22.18 17.72
C TYR A 324 -21.56 23.24 18.63
N TRP A 325 -22.27 24.35 18.86
CA TRP A 325 -21.79 25.51 19.61
C TRP A 325 -21.45 25.21 21.07
N PRO A 326 -22.27 24.50 21.87
CA PRO A 326 -21.99 24.35 23.31
C PRO A 326 -20.70 23.56 23.58
N SER A 327 -20.51 22.43 22.89
CA SER A 327 -19.32 21.58 23.09
C SER A 327 -18.06 22.22 22.51
N SER A 328 -18.16 22.92 21.38
CA SER A 328 -17.00 23.58 20.75
C SER A 328 -16.55 24.80 21.54
N CYS A 329 -17.47 25.63 22.04
CA CYS A 329 -17.16 26.72 22.95
C CYS A 329 -16.55 26.23 24.25
N TRP A 330 -17.10 25.18 24.84
CA TRP A 330 -16.55 24.60 26.06
C TRP A 330 -15.10 24.13 25.85
N ASN A 331 -14.83 23.41 24.77
CA ASN A 331 -13.47 22.97 24.44
C ASN A 331 -12.52 24.12 24.14
N PHE A 332 -13.00 25.19 23.48
CA PHE A 332 -12.21 26.40 23.21
C PHE A 332 -11.86 27.11 24.53
N ILE A 333 -12.84 27.31 25.42
CA ILE A 333 -12.63 27.90 26.74
C ILE A 333 -11.63 27.06 27.54
N VAL A 334 -11.81 25.74 27.60
CA VAL A 334 -10.89 24.83 28.31
C VAL A 334 -9.48 24.89 27.71
N SER A 335 -9.34 24.95 26.38
CA SER A 335 -8.03 25.03 25.72
C SER A 335 -7.35 26.37 25.96
N CYS A 336 -8.12 27.46 25.97
CA CYS A 336 -7.63 28.80 26.28
C CYS A 336 -7.18 28.90 27.75
N ILE A 337 -7.97 28.35 28.68
CA ILE A 337 -7.61 28.24 30.10
C ILE A 337 -6.33 27.42 30.27
N LYS A 338 -6.22 26.26 29.59
CA LYS A 338 -5.00 25.43 29.62
C LYS A 338 -3.79 26.19 29.07
N ALA A 339 -3.93 26.88 27.95
CA ALA A 339 -2.84 27.66 27.34
C ALA A 339 -2.37 28.80 28.25
N VAL A 340 -3.31 29.53 28.87
CA VAL A 340 -3.00 30.57 29.86
C VAL A 340 -2.33 29.95 31.09
N PHE A 341 -2.85 28.84 31.60
CA PHE A 341 -2.27 28.13 32.73
C PHE A 341 -0.86 27.62 32.46
N PHE A 342 -0.60 27.02 31.29
CA PHE A 342 0.73 26.60 30.88
C PHE A 342 1.68 27.78 30.65
N SER A 343 1.19 28.89 30.10
CA SER A 343 1.98 30.11 29.94
C SER A 343 2.37 30.72 31.29
N LEU A 344 1.44 30.74 32.25
CA LEU A 344 1.69 31.20 33.62
C LEU A 344 2.66 30.26 34.35
N LEU A 345 2.47 28.95 34.26
CA LEU A 345 3.41 27.95 34.78
C LEU A 345 4.81 28.12 34.19
N ARG A 346 4.91 28.33 32.87
CA ARG A 346 6.19 28.55 32.18
C ARG A 346 6.87 29.83 32.64
N LEU A 347 6.11 30.90 32.88
CA LEU A 347 6.62 32.15 33.46
C LEU A 347 7.08 31.98 34.91
N VAL A 348 6.33 31.22 35.72
CA VAL A 348 6.70 30.91 37.12
C VAL A 348 7.95 30.04 37.18
N PHE A 349 8.03 28.97 36.39
CA PHE A 349 9.23 28.11 36.32
C PHE A 349 10.45 28.85 35.75
N SER A 350 10.27 29.70 34.72
CA SER A 350 11.35 30.56 34.19
C SER A 350 11.82 31.59 35.21
N SER A 351 10.91 32.15 36.01
CA SER A 351 11.24 33.03 37.14
C SER A 351 12.00 32.28 38.24
N TRP A 352 11.62 31.02 38.51
CA TRP A 352 12.26 30.19 39.54
C TRP A 352 13.67 29.73 39.16
N ASP A 353 13.92 29.42 37.89
CA ASP A 353 15.26 29.10 37.40
C ASP A 353 16.18 30.33 37.40
N LYS A 354 15.64 31.56 37.29
CA LYS A 354 16.39 32.81 37.51
C LYS A 354 16.67 33.11 38.99
N LEU A 355 16.00 32.43 39.91
CA LEU A 355 16.17 32.58 41.37
C LEU A 355 17.03 31.47 41.99
N LYS A 356 17.52 30.49 41.22
CA LYS A 356 18.58 29.61 41.70
C LYS A 356 19.88 30.42 41.77
N PRO A 357 20.49 30.59 42.95
CA PRO A 357 21.79 31.24 43.04
C PRO A 357 22.80 30.37 42.28
N THR A 358 23.57 31.01 41.42
CA THR A 358 24.83 30.48 40.88
C THR A 358 25.67 30.04 42.08
N LYS A 359 25.83 28.72 42.27
CA LYS A 359 26.90 28.20 43.10
C LYS A 359 28.20 28.48 42.35
N GLU A 360 28.84 29.60 42.66
CA GLU A 360 30.24 29.84 42.34
C GLU A 360 31.12 28.98 43.26
N HIS A 361 32.11 28.34 42.61
CA HIS A 361 33.29 27.61 43.07
C HIS A 361 33.52 27.26 44.54
#